data_AF-A0A7J4BW90-F1
#
_entry.id   AF-A0A7J4BW90-F1
#
_cell.length_a   1.000
_cell.length_b   1.000
_cell.length_c   1.000
_cell.angle_alpha   90.00
_cell.angle_beta   90.00
_cell.angle_gamma   90.00
#
_symmetry.space_group_name_H-M   'P 1'
#
loop_
_entity.id
_entity.type
_entity.pdbx_description
1 polymer ?
#
loop_
_entity_poly.entity_id
_entity_poly.type
_entity_poly.pdbx_seq_one_letter_code
_entity_poly.pdbx_strand_id
1 'polypeptide(L)'
;MIESSDISEILDNYDRMKLRIGMTASHSALDICDGAIEEGFPTVAYCQKGREKTYSEYFKTVRNQSGRVIRGMVDKAIVLDRFDEVLQPSFQQVMRDRNVVYIP
;
A
#
# COMPACT_ATOMS: atom_id res chain seq x y z
N MET A 1 -22.77 6.75 -6.32
CA MET A 1 -22.61 5.36 -5.87
C MET A 1 -21.52 4.77 -6.74
N ILE A 2 -20.62 3.94 -6.20
CA ILE A 2 -19.60 3.27 -7.00
C ILE A 2 -20.19 1.92 -7.39
N GLU A 3 -20.36 1.69 -8.69
CA GLU A 3 -20.90 0.45 -9.21
C GLU A 3 -19.79 -0.57 -9.45
N SER A 4 -20.16 -1.86 -9.49
CA SER A 4 -19.20 -2.94 -9.78
C SER A 4 -18.54 -2.79 -11.17
N SER A 5 -19.26 -2.21 -12.14
CA SER A 5 -18.73 -1.90 -13.48
C SER A 5 -17.60 -0.87 -13.41
N ASP A 6 -17.75 0.17 -12.60
CA ASP A 6 -16.75 1.24 -12.45
C ASP A 6 -15.42 0.66 -11.95
N ILE A 7 -15.50 -0.29 -11.01
CA ILE A 7 -14.32 -0.98 -10.48
C ILE A 7 -13.72 -1.95 -11.51
N SER A 8 -14.56 -2.65 -12.26
CA SER A 8 -14.10 -3.61 -13.29
C SER A 8 -13.28 -2.90 -14.38
N GLU A 9 -13.74 -1.74 -14.86
CA GLU A 9 -13.02 -0.93 -15.85
C GLU A 9 -11.63 -0.48 -15.35
N ILE A 10 -11.51 -0.16 -14.06
CA ILE A 10 -10.22 0.18 -13.45
C ILE A 10 -9.30 -1.05 -13.43
N LEU A 11 -9.82 -2.21 -13.00
CA LEU A 11 -9.05 -3.44 -12.86
C LEU A 11 -8.61 -4.04 -14.20
N ASP A 12 -9.32 -3.78 -15.29
CA ASP A 12 -8.93 -4.20 -16.64
C ASP A 12 -7.63 -3.53 -17.10
N ASN A 13 -7.33 -2.34 -16.57
CA ASN A 13 -6.09 -1.62 -16.83
C ASN A 13 -4.94 -2.02 -15.90
N TYR A 14 -5.18 -2.88 -14.90
CA TYR A 14 -4.15 -3.30 -13.96
C TYR A 14 -3.29 -4.43 -14.52
N ASP A 15 -1.99 -4.32 -14.33
CA ASP A 15 -1.08 -5.45 -14.46
C ASP A 15 -1.21 -6.35 -13.23
N ARG A 16 -1.92 -7.47 -13.38
CA ARG A 16 -2.20 -8.44 -12.31
C ARG A 16 -0.94 -9.07 -11.71
N MET A 17 0.18 -9.07 -12.43
CA MET A 17 1.47 -9.57 -11.93
C MET A 17 2.24 -8.52 -11.11
N LYS A 18 1.75 -7.27 -11.06
CA LYS A 18 2.38 -6.15 -10.37
C LYS A 18 1.47 -5.51 -9.33
N LEU A 19 0.47 -6.24 -8.84
CA LEU A 19 -0.42 -5.78 -7.78
C LEU A 19 0.36 -5.41 -6.52
N ARG A 20 -0.15 -4.40 -5.81
CA ARG A 20 0.39 -3.95 -4.51
C ARG A 20 -0.75 -3.79 -3.53
N ILE A 21 -0.52 -4.13 -2.27
CA ILE A 21 -1.51 -3.94 -1.22
C ILE A 21 -1.25 -2.61 -0.51
N GLY A 22 -2.21 -1.69 -0.61
CA GLY A 22 -2.15 -0.35 -0.03
C GLY A 22 -3.11 -0.19 1.14
N MET A 23 -2.78 0.62 2.14
CA MET A 23 -3.68 0.88 3.27
C MET A 23 -3.37 2.22 3.97
N THR A 24 -4.35 2.72 4.72
CA THR A 24 -4.12 3.80 5.68
C THR A 24 -3.24 3.26 6.81
N ALA A 25 -2.12 3.92 7.10
CA ALA A 25 -1.16 3.46 8.11
C ALA A 25 -1.64 3.79 9.54
N SER A 26 -2.72 3.14 9.99
CA SER A 26 -3.41 3.42 11.26
C SER A 26 -3.69 2.16 12.09
N HIS A 27 -4.90 1.59 12.04
CA HIS A 27 -5.45 0.65 13.02
C HIS A 27 -4.90 -0.77 12.86
N SER A 28 -4.99 -1.34 11.66
CA SER A 28 -4.63 -2.73 11.32
C SER A 28 -3.54 -2.81 10.25
N ALA A 29 -2.86 -1.69 9.98
CA ALA A 29 -1.96 -1.57 8.83
C ALA A 29 -0.76 -2.53 8.89
N LEU A 30 -0.24 -2.82 10.09
CA LEU A 30 0.85 -3.79 10.23
C LEU A 30 0.39 -5.22 9.98
N ASP A 31 -0.80 -5.59 10.43
CA ASP A 31 -1.37 -6.93 10.19
C ASP A 31 -1.64 -7.15 8.70
N ILE A 32 -2.18 -6.13 8.02
CA ILE A 32 -2.39 -6.15 6.57
C ILE A 32 -1.04 -6.26 5.83
N CYS A 33 -0.04 -5.49 6.25
CA CYS A 33 1.29 -5.55 5.66
C CYS A 33 1.95 -6.92 5.83
N ASP A 34 1.84 -7.51 7.02
CA ASP A 34 2.44 -8.80 7.36
C ASP A 34 1.85 -9.90 6.48
N GLY A 35 0.52 -10.03 6.46
CA GLY A 35 -0.16 -11.02 5.61
C GLY A 35 0.10 -10.80 4.11
N ALA A 36 0.14 -9.55 3.64
CA ALA A 36 0.43 -9.27 2.23
C ALA A 36 1.86 -9.69 1.84
N ILE A 37 2.85 -9.48 2.71
CA ILE A 37 4.23 -9.87 2.45
C ILE A 37 4.41 -11.39 2.48
N GLU A 38 3.74 -12.08 3.41
CA GLU A 38 3.73 -13.55 3.46
C GLU A 38 3.21 -14.17 2.16
N GLU A 39 2.16 -13.56 1.58
CA GLU A 39 1.60 -13.94 0.28
C GLU A 39 2.38 -13.38 -0.93
N GLY A 40 3.49 -12.67 -0.69
CA GLY A 40 4.40 -12.19 -1.73
C GLY A 40 4.01 -10.89 -2.42
N PHE A 41 2.99 -10.17 -1.92
CA PHE A 41 2.60 -8.87 -2.45
C PHE A 41 3.43 -7.73 -1.87
N PRO A 42 3.90 -6.77 -2.69
CA PRO A 42 4.51 -5.55 -2.18
C PRO A 42 3.49 -4.67 -1.45
N THR A 43 3.92 -4.04 -0.35
CA THR A 43 3.05 -3.26 0.54
C THR A 43 3.30 -1.75 0.46
N VAL A 44 2.22 -0.97 0.59
CA VAL A 44 2.27 0.51 0.59
C VAL A 44 1.45 1.06 1.76
N ALA A 45 2.14 1.65 2.74
CA ALA A 45 1.53 2.29 3.90
C ALA A 45 1.40 3.82 3.68
N TYR A 46 0.17 4.32 3.61
CA TYR A 46 -0.13 5.76 3.54
C TYR A 46 -0.15 6.36 4.95
N CYS A 47 0.96 6.97 5.33
CA CYS A 47 1.24 7.51 6.64
C CYS A 47 0.88 8.99 6.72
N GLN A 48 0.60 9.47 7.93
CA GLN A 48 0.51 10.91 8.21
C GLN A 48 1.80 11.38 8.87
N LYS A 49 2.26 12.59 8.54
CA LYS A 49 3.41 13.25 9.20
C LYS A 49 3.26 13.22 10.73
N GLY A 50 4.35 12.87 11.40
CA GLY A 50 4.44 12.67 12.85
C GLY A 50 4.02 11.27 13.31
N ARG A 51 3.52 10.40 12.42
CA ARG A 51 3.06 9.03 12.73
C ARG A 51 3.66 7.97 11.81
N GLU A 52 4.62 8.34 10.98
CA GLU A 52 5.20 7.49 9.93
C GLU A 52 6.28 6.53 10.43
N LYS A 53 7.01 6.85 11.51
CA LYS A 53 8.21 6.11 11.93
C LYS A 53 8.00 4.62 12.13
N THR A 54 6.83 4.23 12.66
CA THR A 54 6.42 2.83 12.77
C THR A 54 6.57 2.11 11.43
N TYR A 55 6.12 2.72 10.35
CA TYR A 55 6.09 2.13 9.01
C TYR A 55 7.36 2.42 8.21
N SER A 56 7.92 3.63 8.30
CA SER A 56 9.06 4.08 7.50
C SER A 56 10.42 3.63 8.05
N GLU A 57 10.50 3.30 9.33
CA GLU A 57 11.75 2.95 10.01
C GLU A 57 11.67 1.57 10.69
N TYR A 58 10.77 1.41 11.66
CA TYR A 58 10.78 0.24 12.54
C TYR A 58 10.34 -1.05 11.83
N PHE A 59 9.28 -0.97 11.01
CA PHE A 59 8.74 -2.11 10.26
C PHE A 59 9.05 -2.06 8.76
N LYS A 60 9.99 -1.20 8.34
CA LYS A 60 10.44 -1.14 6.96
C LYS A 60 11.03 -2.49 6.53
N THR A 61 10.59 -2.98 5.37
CA THR A 61 11.07 -4.25 4.82
C THR A 61 12.56 -4.18 4.51
N VAL A 62 13.27 -5.23 4.90
CA VAL A 62 14.67 -5.48 4.54
C VAL A 62 14.73 -6.80 3.78
N ARG A 63 15.32 -6.75 2.60
CA ARG A 63 15.47 -7.89 1.70
C ARG A 63 16.94 -8.28 1.56
N ASN A 64 17.21 -9.57 1.40
CA ASN A 64 18.55 -10.06 1.09
C ASN A 64 18.91 -9.78 -0.38
N GLN A 65 20.13 -10.18 -0.80
CA GLN A 65 20.57 -10.01 -2.19
C GLN A 65 19.70 -10.75 -3.22
N SER A 66 19.00 -11.81 -2.82
CA SER A 66 18.08 -12.55 -3.69
C SER A 66 16.65 -11.98 -3.69
N GLY A 67 16.40 -10.85 -3.01
CA GLY A 67 15.08 -10.22 -2.93
C GLY A 67 14.10 -10.81 -1.90
N ARG A 68 14.51 -11.83 -1.14
CA ARG A 68 13.67 -12.44 -0.08
C ARG A 68 13.64 -11.53 1.15
N VAL A 69 12.46 -11.37 1.74
CA VAL A 69 12.28 -10.61 2.98
C VAL A 69 13.00 -11.31 4.13
N ILE A 70 13.82 -10.55 4.86
CA ILE A 70 14.51 -11.01 6.09
C ILE A 70 13.78 -10.49 7.33
N ARG A 71 13.29 -9.24 7.28
CA ARG A 71 12.57 -8.59 8.38
C ARG A 71 11.70 -7.45 7.87
N GLY A 72 10.71 -7.06 8.67
CA GLY A 72 9.79 -5.97 8.36
C GLY A 72 8.81 -6.35 7.27
N MET A 73 7.76 -5.54 7.14
CA MET A 73 6.61 -5.84 6.29
C MET A 73 6.11 -4.62 5.50
N VAL A 74 6.74 -3.45 5.66
CA VAL A 74 6.40 -2.23 4.91
C VAL A 74 7.43 -1.96 3.82
N ASP A 75 7.11 -2.27 2.55
CA ASP A 75 8.01 -2.00 1.42
C ASP A 75 8.08 -0.51 1.11
N LYS A 76 6.94 0.21 1.19
CA LYS A 76 6.88 1.65 0.94
C LYS A 76 6.01 2.36 1.96
N ALA A 77 6.58 3.37 2.63
CA ALA A 77 5.81 4.37 3.36
C ALA A 77 5.69 5.64 2.49
N ILE A 78 4.45 6.11 2.30
CA ILE A 78 4.13 7.40 1.65
C ILE A 78 3.64 8.33 2.75
N VAL A 79 4.29 9.48 2.94
CA VAL A 79 3.99 10.39 4.04
C VAL A 79 3.18 11.58 3.52
N LEU A 80 1.95 11.70 4.03
CA LEU A 80 0.97 12.74 3.72
C LEU A 80 0.95 13.77 4.86
N ASP A 81 0.54 15.01 4.60
CA ASP A 81 0.25 15.98 5.66
C ASP A 81 -0.93 15.52 6.51
N ARG A 82 -1.96 14.93 5.87
CA ARG A 82 -3.15 14.37 6.51
C ARG A 82 -3.62 13.09 5.84
N PHE A 83 -4.25 12.20 6.60
CA PHE A 83 -4.79 10.95 6.05
C PHE A 83 -5.86 11.16 4.97
N ASP A 84 -6.66 12.22 5.06
CA ASP A 84 -7.72 12.52 4.09
C ASP A 84 -7.19 12.83 2.68
N GLU A 85 -5.89 13.11 2.52
CA GLU A 85 -5.26 13.29 1.22
C GLU A 85 -5.31 12.04 0.33
N VAL A 86 -5.43 10.83 0.91
CA VAL A 86 -5.61 9.60 0.11
C VAL A 86 -6.85 9.65 -0.77
N LEU A 87 -7.85 10.47 -0.40
CA LEU A 87 -9.09 10.66 -1.15
C LEU A 87 -8.92 11.62 -2.32
N GLN A 88 -7.82 12.36 -2.43
CA GLN A 88 -7.61 13.28 -3.53
C GLN A 88 -7.52 12.54 -4.88
N PRO A 89 -8.13 13.06 -5.96
CA PRO A 89 -8.10 12.41 -7.27
C PRO A 89 -6.69 12.13 -7.80
N SER A 90 -5.74 13.02 -7.52
CA SER A 90 -4.32 12.86 -7.86
C SER A 90 -3.69 11.64 -7.19
N PHE A 91 -3.94 11.46 -5.89
CA PHE A 91 -3.46 10.29 -5.15
C PHE A 91 -4.13 9.01 -5.64
N GLN A 92 -5.46 9.02 -5.82
CA GLN A 92 -6.17 7.86 -6.36
C GLN A 92 -5.67 7.46 -7.77
N GLN A 93 -5.33 8.44 -8.62
CA GLN A 93 -4.74 8.15 -9.93
C GLN A 93 -3.37 7.48 -9.80
N VAL A 94 -2.50 7.98 -8.92
CA VAL A 94 -1.20 7.37 -8.65
C VAL A 94 -1.34 5.93 -8.11
N MET A 95 -2.37 5.67 -7.29
CA MET A 95 -2.68 4.30 -6.83
C MET A 95 -3.03 3.38 -8.01
N ARG A 96 -3.90 3.85 -8.92
CA ARG A 96 -4.28 3.11 -10.13
C ARG A 96 -3.10 2.84 -11.05
N ASP A 97 -2.28 3.85 -11.33
CA ASP A 97 -1.09 3.72 -12.18
C ASP A 97 -0.06 2.72 -11.62
N ARG A 98 -0.14 2.44 -10.31
CA ARG A 98 0.75 1.51 -9.60
C ARG A 98 0.08 0.17 -9.28
N ASN A 99 -1.09 -0.11 -9.82
CA ASN A 99 -1.87 -1.34 -9.59
C ASN A 99 -2.13 -1.60 -8.10
N VAL A 100 -2.40 -0.55 -7.32
CA VAL A 100 -2.65 -0.67 -5.88
C VAL A 100 -4.08 -1.14 -5.65
N VAL A 101 -4.23 -2.19 -4.87
CA VAL A 101 -5.49 -2.60 -4.24
C VAL A 101 -5.49 -2.07 -2.83
N TYR A 102 -6.45 -1.20 -2.51
CA TYR A 102 -6.52 -0.54 -1.22
C TYR A 102 -7.38 -1.34 -0.25
N ILE A 103 -6.83 -1.65 0.92
CA ILE A 103 -7.56 -2.27 2.04
C ILE A 103 -7.98 -1.15 2.99
N PRO A 104 -9.29 -0.94 3.18
CA PRO A 104 -9.82 0.19 3.95
C PRO A 104 -9.50 0.10 5.45
#